data_AF-A0A8T4EDK0-F1
#
_entry.id   AF-A0A8T4EDK0-F1
#
_cell.length_a   1.000
_cell.length_b   1.000
_cell.length_c   1.000
_cell.angle_alpha   90.00
_cell.angle_beta   90.00
_cell.angle_gamma   90.00
#
_symmetry.space_group_name_H-M   'P 1'
#
loop_
_entity.id
_entity.type
_entity.pdbx_description
1 polymer ?
#
loop_
_entity_poly.entity_id
_entity_poly.type
_entity_poly.pdbx_seq_one_letter_code
_entity_poly.pdbx_strand_id
1 'polypeptide(L)'
;ELDLSNNHLEGDIDLSPLSASTFLESIDLSHNWIRSLDTTPLKGKPSLRTFIVNQNPLISLDTEFIHSSKGIETFLVDWTQVTTLDLSPLAACKDLKSLGVPQDKIPELDLYPLMDCQLLESLTVSGINSSYIDLWPLFGLPRLSDLTISSRIQFGRFPLSSIYWPLGLESIRHRKSSSFLREDMHQEGFGIVRDRFQSLYEQLNPLARYHLRVAFIEFFDLGHFQGFDGDLLEIIHSIDDSMTFEEAHLFLNDVISRSMINQVKGGGSTHFIDLNQAHSRPVFAVIASEIVESRRREMNCVSLIKSDEGFDLTELWYTVYGQEVLSALGIGSSTDDAGILRIRHELKKVGIESFGNPDDCDELSPKRLSDELRAYLRFLAIRTSLLKN
;
A
#
# COMPACT_ATOMS: atom_id res chain seq x y z
N GLU A 1 6.90 31.78 10.93
CA GLU A 1 5.73 30.97 11.32
C GLU A 1 4.62 31.90 11.79
N LEU A 2 3.36 31.50 11.63
CA LEU A 2 2.19 32.22 12.12
C LEU A 2 1.27 31.23 12.85
N ASP A 3 1.11 31.42 14.16
CA ASP A 3 0.17 30.65 14.97
C ASP A 3 -0.91 31.59 15.51
N LEU A 4 -2.14 31.37 15.06
CA LEU A 4 -3.36 32.01 15.54
C LEU A 4 -4.38 30.95 15.99
N SER A 5 -3.91 29.77 16.35
CA SER A 5 -4.75 28.69 16.87
C SER A 5 -5.46 29.10 18.17
N ASN A 6 -6.59 28.46 18.49
CA ASN A 6 -7.30 28.62 19.76
C ASN A 6 -7.69 30.08 20.07
N ASN A 7 -8.05 30.83 19.03
CA ASN A 7 -8.55 32.19 19.15
C ASN A 7 -10.08 32.22 18.94
N HIS A 8 -10.60 33.43 18.74
CA HIS A 8 -12.00 33.69 18.45
C HIS A 8 -12.17 34.30 17.07
N LEU A 9 -11.31 33.90 16.12
CA LEU A 9 -11.37 34.37 14.74
C LEU A 9 -12.65 33.82 14.11
N GLU A 10 -13.51 34.72 13.60
CA GLU A 10 -14.82 34.36 13.07
C GLU A 10 -15.03 34.91 11.66
N GLY A 11 -15.85 34.21 10.87
CA GLY A 11 -16.22 34.67 9.53
C GLY A 11 -15.09 34.43 8.51
N ASP A 12 -14.73 35.47 7.79
CA ASP A 12 -13.78 35.44 6.68
C ASP A 12 -12.44 36.02 7.13
N ILE A 13 -11.37 35.25 6.99
CA ILE A 13 -10.02 35.68 7.38
C ILE A 13 -9.22 36.11 6.16
N ASP A 14 -8.75 37.36 6.19
CA ASP A 14 -7.92 37.93 5.14
C ASP A 14 -6.44 37.56 5.35
N LEU A 15 -5.91 36.69 4.47
CA LEU A 15 -4.50 36.32 4.44
C LEU A 15 -3.65 37.23 3.53
N SER A 16 -4.22 38.28 2.93
CA SER A 16 -3.48 39.20 2.04
C SER A 16 -2.18 39.78 2.64
N PRO A 17 -2.07 40.04 3.97
CA PRO A 17 -0.81 40.50 4.57
C PRO A 17 0.33 39.48 4.45
N LEU A 18 0.02 38.19 4.28
CA LEU A 18 1.02 37.12 4.14
C LEU A 18 1.60 37.03 2.73
N SER A 19 1.06 37.75 1.74
CA SER A 19 1.52 37.69 0.35
C SER A 19 3.02 38.00 0.21
N ALA A 20 3.56 38.91 1.03
CA ALA A 20 4.99 39.28 1.03
C ALA A 20 5.90 38.31 1.80
N SER A 21 5.35 37.44 2.65
CA SER A 21 6.11 36.51 3.51
C SER A 21 6.62 35.31 2.72
N THR A 22 7.71 35.44 1.97
CA THR A 22 8.24 34.37 1.10
C THR A 22 8.86 33.20 1.87
N PHE A 23 9.29 33.42 3.11
CA PHE A 23 9.87 32.41 4.00
C PHE A 23 8.86 31.86 5.02
N LEU A 24 7.56 31.93 4.71
CA LEU A 24 6.54 31.40 5.61
C LEU A 24 6.58 29.87 5.62
N GLU A 25 6.94 29.29 6.77
CA GLU A 25 7.10 27.84 6.94
C GLU A 25 5.88 27.16 7.59
N SER A 26 5.16 27.87 8.46
CA SER A 26 4.01 27.31 9.17
C SER A 26 2.89 28.34 9.30
N ILE A 27 1.67 27.87 9.08
CA ILE A 27 0.42 28.57 9.41
C ILE A 27 -0.47 27.62 10.23
N ASP A 28 -0.86 28.05 11.42
CA ASP A 28 -1.86 27.39 12.25
C ASP A 28 -3.01 28.35 12.58
N LEU A 29 -4.21 28.00 12.11
CA LEU A 29 -5.48 28.69 12.36
C LEU A 29 -6.50 27.76 13.04
N SER A 30 -6.05 26.64 13.61
CA SER A 30 -6.92 25.62 14.22
C SER A 30 -7.76 26.17 15.37
N HIS A 31 -8.85 25.48 15.70
CA HIS A 31 -9.69 25.82 16.86
C HIS A 31 -10.20 27.28 16.86
N ASN A 32 -10.77 27.71 15.73
CA ASN A 32 -11.41 29.02 15.58
C ASN A 32 -12.85 28.84 15.04
N TRP A 33 -13.50 29.93 14.62
CA TRP A 33 -14.83 29.94 14.01
C TRP A 33 -14.81 30.45 12.56
N ILE A 34 -13.73 30.14 11.83
CA ILE A 34 -13.52 30.53 10.44
C ILE A 34 -14.49 29.77 9.55
N ARG A 35 -15.26 30.50 8.73
CA ARG A 35 -16.24 29.92 7.78
C ARG A 35 -15.72 29.89 6.35
N SER A 36 -14.89 30.87 5.98
CA SER A 36 -14.21 30.92 4.68
C SER A 36 -12.78 31.42 4.83
N LEU A 37 -11.91 30.97 3.93
CA LEU A 37 -10.49 31.30 3.91
C LEU A 37 -10.03 31.41 2.46
N ASP A 38 -9.55 32.59 2.05
CA ASP A 38 -8.88 32.76 0.76
C ASP A 38 -7.41 32.35 0.88
N THR A 39 -7.04 31.25 0.22
CA THR A 39 -5.68 30.70 0.21
C THR A 39 -4.82 31.26 -0.94
N THR A 40 -5.37 32.14 -1.80
CA THR A 40 -4.61 32.79 -2.89
C THR A 40 -3.30 33.46 -2.42
N PRO A 41 -3.25 34.15 -1.27
CA PRO A 41 -2.00 34.72 -0.74
C PRO A 41 -0.91 33.69 -0.40
N LEU A 42 -1.26 32.40 -0.31
CA LEU A 42 -0.33 31.29 -0.07
C LEU A 42 0.25 30.71 -1.36
N LYS A 43 -0.20 31.16 -2.54
CA LYS A 43 0.43 30.80 -3.81
C LYS A 43 1.86 31.38 -3.85
N GLY A 44 2.83 30.55 -4.26
CA GLY A 44 4.23 30.94 -4.35
C GLY A 44 4.99 30.91 -3.03
N LYS A 45 4.60 30.04 -2.07
CA LYS A 45 5.26 29.86 -0.77
C LYS A 45 6.05 28.54 -0.68
N PRO A 46 7.23 28.44 -1.34
CA PRO A 46 7.97 27.17 -1.44
C PRO A 46 8.51 26.65 -0.10
N SER A 47 8.62 27.52 0.90
CA SER A 47 9.07 27.17 2.25
C SER A 47 7.96 26.61 3.13
N LEU A 48 6.69 26.67 2.73
CA LEU A 48 5.60 26.20 3.58
C LEU A 48 5.71 24.68 3.83
N ARG A 49 5.72 24.30 5.10
CA ARG A 49 5.81 22.94 5.64
C ARG A 49 4.54 22.53 6.38
N THR A 50 3.92 23.47 7.07
CA THR A 50 2.77 23.20 7.94
C THR A 50 1.60 24.11 7.60
N PHE A 51 0.44 23.51 7.34
CA PHE A 51 -0.82 24.20 7.15
C PHE A 51 -1.91 23.50 7.97
N ILE A 52 -2.42 24.20 8.98
CA ILE A 52 -3.39 23.66 9.94
C ILE A 52 -4.57 24.63 10.03
N VAL A 53 -5.76 24.14 9.70
CA VAL A 53 -7.03 24.88 9.80
C VAL A 53 -8.15 24.01 10.38
N ASN A 54 -7.81 22.84 10.92
CA ASN A 54 -8.75 21.89 11.48
C ASN A 54 -9.57 22.50 12.64
N GLN A 55 -10.71 21.88 12.95
CA GLN A 55 -11.65 22.37 13.97
C GLN A 55 -12.13 23.82 13.72
N ASN A 56 -12.46 24.12 12.47
CA ASN A 56 -13.16 25.34 12.06
C ASN A 56 -14.44 24.95 11.29
N PRO A 57 -15.52 25.75 11.34
CA PRO A 57 -16.71 25.55 10.51
C PRO A 57 -16.48 25.96 9.03
N LEU A 58 -15.29 25.67 8.49
CA LEU A 58 -14.87 26.02 7.13
C LEU A 58 -15.70 25.24 6.11
N ILE A 59 -16.32 25.93 5.15
CA ILE A 59 -17.26 25.34 4.18
C ILE A 59 -16.57 24.98 2.86
N SER A 60 -15.48 25.67 2.53
CA SER A 60 -14.70 25.46 1.31
C SER A 60 -13.23 25.71 1.55
N LEU A 61 -12.37 24.98 0.85
CA LEU A 61 -10.94 25.18 0.85
C LEU A 61 -10.37 24.92 -0.54
N ASP A 62 -9.65 25.90 -1.09
CA ASP A 62 -8.85 25.72 -2.30
C ASP A 62 -7.44 25.24 -1.93
N THR A 63 -7.02 24.13 -2.52
CA THR A 63 -5.72 23.47 -2.32
C THR A 63 -4.71 23.80 -3.43
N GLU A 64 -5.03 24.68 -4.38
CA GLU A 64 -4.16 24.98 -5.53
C GLU A 64 -2.77 25.50 -5.10
N PHE A 65 -2.67 26.20 -3.97
CA PHE A 65 -1.40 26.72 -3.44
C PHE A 65 -0.34 25.63 -3.14
N ILE A 66 -0.79 24.39 -2.89
CA ILE A 66 0.07 23.23 -2.61
C ILE A 66 1.00 22.93 -3.80
N HIS A 67 0.60 23.22 -5.04
CA HIS A 67 1.46 23.05 -6.22
C HIS A 67 2.79 23.82 -6.12
N SER A 68 2.77 24.96 -5.43
CA SER A 68 3.95 25.79 -5.16
C SER A 68 4.67 25.45 -3.85
N SER A 69 4.07 24.62 -3.00
CA SER A 69 4.50 24.30 -1.63
C SER A 69 4.77 22.79 -1.47
N LYS A 70 5.58 22.21 -2.37
CA LYS A 70 5.82 20.75 -2.44
C LYS A 70 6.54 20.16 -1.23
N GLY A 71 7.04 21.00 -0.32
CA GLY A 71 7.67 20.58 0.93
C GLY A 71 6.69 20.41 2.09
N ILE A 72 5.37 20.49 1.89
CA ILE A 72 4.39 20.31 2.98
C ILE A 72 4.62 18.96 3.68
N GLU A 73 4.80 19.03 4.99
CA GLU A 73 4.96 17.91 5.91
C GLU A 73 3.68 17.64 6.72
N THR A 74 2.89 18.68 7.01
CA THR A 74 1.67 18.60 7.80
C THR A 74 0.55 19.41 7.16
N PHE A 75 -0.56 18.74 6.83
CA PHE A 75 -1.75 19.34 6.26
C PHE A 75 -3.00 18.86 7.01
N LEU A 76 -3.55 19.68 7.90
CA LEU A 76 -4.67 19.31 8.77
C LEU A 76 -5.89 20.19 8.50
N VAL A 77 -6.91 19.58 7.90
CA VAL A 77 -8.19 20.22 7.54
C VAL A 77 -9.38 19.39 8.07
N ASP A 78 -9.12 18.41 8.93
CA ASP A 78 -10.13 17.57 9.59
C ASP A 78 -11.06 18.38 10.51
N TRP A 79 -12.22 17.82 10.86
CA TRP A 79 -13.25 18.47 11.65
C TRP A 79 -13.70 19.83 11.10
N THR A 80 -13.69 19.95 9.77
CA THR A 80 -14.29 21.08 9.04
C THR A 80 -15.61 20.68 8.38
N GLN A 81 -16.31 21.64 7.76
CA GLN A 81 -17.56 21.42 7.02
C GLN A 81 -17.35 21.50 5.51
N VAL A 82 -16.12 21.28 5.06
CA VAL A 82 -15.76 21.32 3.65
C VAL A 82 -16.55 20.27 2.87
N THR A 83 -17.21 20.70 1.81
CA THR A 83 -18.06 19.84 0.97
C THR A 83 -17.30 19.17 -0.17
N THR A 84 -16.17 19.74 -0.57
CA THR A 84 -15.31 19.26 -1.66
C THR A 84 -13.86 19.52 -1.31
N LEU A 85 -12.98 18.54 -1.49
CA LEU A 85 -11.56 18.68 -1.23
C LEU A 85 -10.79 17.92 -2.30
N ASP A 86 -9.93 18.61 -3.04
CA ASP A 86 -9.03 18.00 -4.01
C ASP A 86 -7.67 17.71 -3.36
N LEU A 87 -7.32 16.43 -3.28
CA LEU A 87 -6.04 15.96 -2.73
C LEU A 87 -4.98 15.75 -3.83
N SER A 88 -5.31 15.91 -5.12
CA SER A 88 -4.37 15.72 -6.24
C SER A 88 -3.05 16.51 -6.08
N PRO A 89 -3.06 17.76 -5.57
CA PRO A 89 -1.82 18.51 -5.35
C PRO A 89 -0.86 17.86 -4.34
N LEU A 90 -1.38 17.05 -3.40
CA LEU A 90 -0.57 16.38 -2.38
C LEU A 90 0.31 15.26 -2.94
N ALA A 91 0.00 14.70 -4.12
CA ALA A 91 0.84 13.66 -4.75
C ALA A 91 2.29 14.12 -5.00
N ALA A 92 2.50 15.44 -5.14
CA ALA A 92 3.82 16.05 -5.27
C ALA A 92 4.55 16.28 -3.93
N CYS A 93 3.86 16.17 -2.79
CA CYS A 93 4.38 16.44 -1.46
C CYS A 93 5.05 15.20 -0.86
N LYS A 94 6.28 14.90 -1.32
CA LYS A 94 7.01 13.68 -0.91
C LYS A 94 7.43 13.67 0.56
N ASP A 95 7.41 14.84 1.20
CA ASP A 95 7.75 15.04 2.61
C ASP A 95 6.52 15.00 3.54
N LEU A 96 5.31 14.75 3.01
CA LEU A 96 4.08 14.71 3.81
C LEU A 96 4.12 13.58 4.84
N LYS A 97 4.01 13.93 6.13
CA LYS A 97 4.03 13.01 7.28
C LYS A 97 2.68 12.92 7.98
N SER A 98 1.91 14.01 8.01
CA SER A 98 0.63 14.06 8.72
C SER A 98 -0.46 14.71 7.87
N LEU A 99 -1.57 14.00 7.73
CA LEU A 99 -2.74 14.43 6.97
C LEU A 99 -4.01 14.30 7.80
N GLY A 100 -4.80 15.36 7.87
CA GLY A 100 -6.13 15.36 8.48
C GLY A 100 -7.14 15.83 7.44
N VAL A 101 -8.16 15.03 7.15
CA VAL A 101 -9.19 15.34 6.16
C VAL A 101 -10.61 15.17 6.71
N PRO A 102 -11.56 16.01 6.29
CA PRO A 102 -12.97 15.82 6.56
C PRO A 102 -13.58 14.88 5.52
N GLN A 103 -14.51 14.04 5.96
CA GLN A 103 -15.37 13.20 5.11
C GLN A 103 -16.84 13.60 5.26
N ASP A 104 -17.20 14.35 6.31
CA ASP A 104 -18.58 14.49 6.76
C ASP A 104 -19.57 14.95 5.69
N LYS A 105 -19.10 15.85 4.81
CA LYS A 105 -19.87 16.47 3.73
C LYS A 105 -19.27 16.20 2.35
N ILE A 106 -18.27 15.33 2.25
CA ILE A 106 -17.62 14.95 0.99
C ILE A 106 -18.22 13.61 0.55
N PRO A 107 -19.03 13.58 -0.53
CA PRO A 107 -19.70 12.35 -0.97
C PRO A 107 -18.72 11.22 -1.28
N GLU A 108 -17.63 11.53 -1.98
CA GLU A 108 -16.54 10.62 -2.31
C GLU A 108 -15.23 11.38 -2.15
N LEU A 109 -14.39 10.95 -1.20
CA LEU A 109 -13.05 11.50 -1.00
C LEU A 109 -12.05 10.57 -1.67
N ASP A 110 -11.31 11.12 -2.64
CA ASP A 110 -10.28 10.37 -3.34
C ASP A 110 -8.95 10.38 -2.55
N LEU A 111 -8.51 9.21 -2.10
CA LEU A 111 -7.23 9.04 -1.40
C LEU A 111 -6.09 8.59 -2.32
N TYR A 112 -6.31 8.34 -3.61
CA TYR A 112 -5.28 7.87 -4.55
C TYR A 112 -4.05 8.77 -4.65
N PRO A 113 -4.17 10.12 -4.61
CA PRO A 113 -3.02 11.00 -4.56
C PRO A 113 -2.03 10.71 -3.41
N LEU A 114 -2.49 10.07 -2.33
CA LEU A 114 -1.66 9.76 -1.16
C LEU A 114 -0.69 8.61 -1.41
N MET A 115 -0.92 7.73 -2.39
CA MET A 115 -0.02 6.62 -2.72
C MET A 115 1.42 7.08 -3.00
N ASP A 116 1.55 8.33 -3.40
CA ASP A 116 2.80 9.00 -3.72
C ASP A 116 3.53 9.59 -2.50
N CYS A 117 2.86 9.66 -1.34
CA CYS A 117 3.33 10.24 -0.08
C CYS A 117 3.97 9.15 0.80
N GLN A 118 5.13 8.62 0.37
CA GLN A 118 5.81 7.47 0.99
C GLN A 118 6.33 7.72 2.43
N LEU A 119 6.29 8.98 2.89
CA LEU A 119 6.64 9.38 4.25
C LEU A 119 5.42 9.60 5.16
N LEU A 120 4.19 9.36 4.69
CA LEU A 120 2.99 9.56 5.49
C LEU A 120 2.95 8.59 6.68
N GLU A 121 2.93 9.14 7.88
CA GLU A 121 2.97 8.41 9.16
C GLU A 121 1.61 8.42 9.86
N SER A 122 0.88 9.55 9.76
CA SER A 122 -0.41 9.76 10.40
C SER A 122 -1.49 10.23 9.42
N LEU A 123 -2.65 9.56 9.43
CA LEU A 123 -3.85 9.96 8.70
C LEU A 123 -5.07 10.00 9.63
N THR A 124 -5.74 11.16 9.66
CA THR A 124 -7.05 11.32 10.30
C THR A 124 -8.12 11.57 9.26
N VAL A 125 -9.15 10.72 9.24
CA VAL A 125 -10.36 10.92 8.44
C VAL A 125 -11.53 11.16 9.41
N SER A 126 -11.98 12.40 9.46
CA SER A 126 -13.01 12.87 10.39
C SER A 126 -14.40 12.91 9.74
N GLY A 127 -15.43 12.49 10.45
CA GLY A 127 -16.80 12.54 9.94
C GLY A 127 -17.81 12.07 10.98
N ILE A 128 -18.97 12.73 11.02
CA ILE A 128 -20.07 12.39 11.94
C ILE A 128 -21.24 11.72 11.21
N ASN A 129 -21.30 11.81 9.89
CA ASN A 129 -22.28 11.13 9.05
C ASN A 129 -21.77 9.76 8.61
N SER A 130 -22.69 8.86 8.28
CA SER A 130 -22.34 7.61 7.62
C SER A 130 -21.91 7.90 6.19
N SER A 131 -20.68 7.54 5.86
CA SER A 131 -20.10 7.69 4.53
C SER A 131 -19.25 6.46 4.23
N TYR A 132 -18.87 6.32 2.96
CA TYR A 132 -17.97 5.28 2.52
C TYR A 132 -16.65 5.91 2.09
N ILE A 133 -15.52 5.25 2.39
CA ILE A 133 -14.21 5.64 1.90
C ILE A 133 -13.45 4.44 1.37
N ASP A 134 -12.74 4.62 0.25
CA ASP A 134 -11.82 3.63 -0.25
C ASP A 134 -10.46 3.77 0.43
N LEU A 135 -10.02 2.72 1.13
CA LEU A 135 -8.76 2.69 1.85
C LEU A 135 -7.63 2.04 1.04
N TRP A 136 -7.90 1.61 -0.18
CA TRP A 136 -6.90 0.97 -1.04
C TRP A 136 -5.59 1.74 -1.17
N PRO A 137 -5.61 3.08 -1.38
CA PRO A 137 -4.40 3.88 -1.51
C PRO A 137 -3.46 3.79 -0.29
N LEU A 138 -4.01 3.49 0.89
CA LEU A 138 -3.27 3.44 2.14
C LEU A 138 -2.45 2.14 2.28
N PHE A 139 -2.78 1.09 1.53
CA PHE A 139 -2.04 -0.18 1.60
C PHE A 139 -0.61 -0.08 1.07
N GLY A 140 -0.34 0.92 0.22
CA GLY A 140 0.98 1.19 -0.33
C GLY A 140 1.86 2.14 0.49
N LEU A 141 1.45 2.51 1.71
CA LEU A 141 2.17 3.48 2.55
C LEU A 141 3.01 2.76 3.61
N PRO A 142 4.35 2.67 3.44
CA PRO A 142 5.19 1.82 4.29
C PRO A 142 5.38 2.38 5.71
N ARG A 143 5.14 3.67 5.91
CA ARG A 143 5.32 4.39 7.18
C ARG A 143 4.03 4.66 7.95
N LEU A 144 2.87 4.42 7.34
CA LEU A 144 1.60 4.69 7.99
C LEU A 144 1.50 3.81 9.25
N SER A 145 1.27 4.45 10.39
CA SER A 145 1.26 3.78 11.70
C SER A 145 0.13 4.31 12.59
N ASP A 146 -0.22 5.58 12.43
CA ASP A 146 -1.32 6.23 13.13
C ASP A 146 -2.48 6.49 12.16
N LEU A 147 -3.53 5.67 12.26
CA LEU A 147 -4.72 5.84 11.43
C LEU A 147 -5.95 6.03 12.32
N THR A 148 -6.55 7.21 12.24
CA THR A 148 -7.81 7.53 12.91
C THR A 148 -8.89 7.76 11.88
N ILE A 149 -9.83 6.82 11.77
CA ILE A 149 -11.02 6.99 10.94
C ILE A 149 -12.24 7.03 11.85
N SER A 150 -13.09 8.03 11.71
CA SER A 150 -14.32 8.13 12.50
C SER A 150 -15.20 6.88 12.36
N SER A 151 -15.80 6.42 13.45
CA SER A 151 -16.47 5.11 13.54
C SER A 151 -17.67 4.91 12.61
N ARG A 152 -18.27 6.01 12.14
CA ARG A 152 -19.41 5.99 11.21
C ARG A 152 -18.99 5.87 9.74
N ILE A 153 -17.71 6.07 9.43
CA ILE A 153 -17.16 5.90 8.09
C ILE A 153 -16.96 4.40 7.85
N GLN A 154 -17.59 3.89 6.80
CA GLN A 154 -17.53 2.51 6.36
C GLN A 154 -16.47 2.35 5.27
N PHE A 155 -15.91 1.15 5.17
CA PHE A 155 -14.99 0.76 4.10
C PHE A 155 -15.11 -0.75 3.83
N GLY A 156 -14.66 -1.20 2.65
CA GLY A 156 -14.72 -2.61 2.24
C GLY A 156 -15.50 -2.90 0.94
N ARG A 157 -15.79 -1.90 0.10
CA ARG A 157 -16.23 -2.09 -1.31
C ARG A 157 -15.21 -2.89 -2.11
N PHE A 158 -13.93 -2.88 -1.74
CA PHE A 158 -12.92 -3.76 -2.33
C PHE A 158 -12.48 -4.82 -1.32
N PRO A 159 -12.01 -5.99 -1.78
CA PRO A 159 -11.61 -7.03 -0.86
C PRO A 159 -10.35 -6.59 -0.12
N LEU A 160 -10.49 -6.02 1.08
CA LEU A 160 -9.35 -5.72 1.95
C LEU A 160 -8.96 -6.99 2.70
N SER A 161 -8.41 -7.94 1.97
CA SER A 161 -8.10 -9.28 2.44
C SER A 161 -6.63 -9.52 2.08
N SER A 162 -5.78 -8.87 2.86
CA SER A 162 -4.35 -9.14 2.91
C SER A 162 -4.10 -9.92 4.20
N ILE A 163 -3.26 -10.96 4.14
CA ILE A 163 -2.71 -11.60 5.34
C ILE A 163 -2.03 -10.56 6.23
N TYR A 164 -1.42 -9.54 5.62
CA TYR A 164 -0.72 -8.46 6.29
C TYR A 164 -1.45 -7.16 6.07
N TRP A 165 -2.22 -6.73 7.06
CA TRP A 165 -2.65 -5.34 7.13
C TRP A 165 -1.41 -4.48 7.42
N PRO A 166 -1.23 -3.35 6.73
CA PRO A 166 -0.21 -2.39 7.11
C PRO A 166 -0.43 -1.91 8.54
N LEU A 167 0.66 -1.45 9.15
CA LEU A 167 0.61 -0.82 10.46
C LEU A 167 -0.38 0.38 10.39
N GLY A 168 -1.06 0.69 11.48
CA GLY A 168 -2.15 1.67 11.51
C GLY A 168 -3.49 1.15 10.99
N LEU A 169 -3.51 0.47 9.83
CA LEU A 169 -4.73 -0.12 9.26
C LEU A 169 -5.25 -1.31 10.09
N GLU A 170 -4.36 -2.06 10.76
CA GLU A 170 -4.72 -3.19 11.63
C GLU A 170 -5.79 -2.85 12.66
N SER A 171 -5.71 -1.64 13.25
CA SER A 171 -6.62 -1.18 14.30
C SER A 171 -8.08 -1.15 13.84
N ILE A 172 -8.31 -0.88 12.56
CA ILE A 172 -9.65 -0.75 11.97
C ILE A 172 -10.08 -2.01 11.22
N ARG A 173 -9.24 -3.04 11.07
CA ARG A 173 -9.56 -4.28 10.34
C ARG A 173 -10.92 -4.89 10.69
N HIS A 174 -11.30 -4.83 11.97
CA HIS A 174 -12.57 -5.35 12.48
C HIS A 174 -13.81 -4.61 11.98
N ARG A 175 -13.66 -3.42 11.39
CA ARG A 175 -14.74 -2.60 10.81
C ARG A 175 -15.02 -2.91 9.34
N LYS A 176 -14.22 -3.79 8.71
CA LYS A 176 -14.42 -4.18 7.31
C LYS A 176 -15.84 -4.73 7.11
N SER A 177 -16.62 -4.11 6.24
CA SER A 177 -17.88 -4.69 5.80
C SER A 177 -17.60 -5.80 4.79
N SER A 178 -18.13 -7.01 5.04
CA SER A 178 -17.89 -8.19 4.20
C SER A 178 -18.89 -8.36 3.05
N SER A 179 -19.83 -7.44 2.86
CA SER A 179 -21.06 -7.76 2.11
C SER A 179 -21.14 -7.21 0.68
N PHE A 180 -20.51 -6.07 0.37
CA PHE A 180 -20.85 -5.33 -0.85
C PHE A 180 -20.52 -6.06 -2.16
N LEU A 181 -19.32 -6.62 -2.34
CA LEU A 181 -18.97 -7.25 -3.62
C LEU A 181 -19.70 -8.57 -3.90
N ARG A 182 -19.99 -9.37 -2.87
CA ARG A 182 -20.78 -10.59 -3.05
C ARG A 182 -22.23 -10.25 -3.38
N GLU A 183 -22.79 -9.23 -2.71
CA GLU A 183 -24.12 -8.71 -3.01
C GLU A 183 -24.20 -8.15 -4.44
N ASP A 184 -23.23 -7.32 -4.84
CA ASP A 184 -23.15 -6.76 -6.19
C ASP A 184 -23.06 -7.89 -7.22
N MET A 185 -22.23 -8.91 -6.99
CA MET A 185 -22.13 -10.03 -7.93
C MET A 185 -23.43 -10.85 -8.02
N HIS A 186 -24.15 -11.00 -6.91
CA HIS A 186 -25.47 -11.65 -6.90
C HIS A 186 -26.56 -10.82 -7.60
N GLN A 187 -26.52 -9.49 -7.48
CA GLN A 187 -27.57 -8.60 -8.03
C GLN A 187 -27.30 -8.17 -9.48
N GLU A 188 -26.03 -7.90 -9.80
CA GLU A 188 -25.58 -7.26 -11.02
C GLU A 188 -24.76 -8.20 -11.93
N GLY A 189 -24.35 -9.38 -11.43
CA GLY A 189 -23.52 -10.34 -12.16
C GLY A 189 -22.02 -10.03 -12.13
N PHE A 190 -21.19 -10.99 -12.56
CA PHE A 190 -19.72 -10.81 -12.52
C PHE A 190 -19.22 -9.75 -13.51
N GLY A 191 -19.92 -9.50 -14.61
CA GLY A 191 -19.49 -8.51 -15.62
C GLY A 191 -19.26 -7.11 -15.03
N ILE A 192 -20.16 -6.63 -14.18
CA ILE A 192 -20.00 -5.31 -13.55
C ILE A 192 -18.87 -5.32 -12.51
N VAL A 193 -18.73 -6.42 -11.77
CA VAL A 193 -17.62 -6.60 -10.83
C VAL A 193 -16.27 -6.59 -11.57
N ARG A 194 -16.18 -7.30 -12.70
CA ARG A 194 -15.02 -7.30 -13.60
C ARG A 194 -14.67 -5.91 -14.07
N ASP A 195 -15.63 -5.16 -14.61
CA ASP A 195 -15.37 -3.82 -15.16
C ASP A 195 -14.84 -2.87 -14.09
N ARG A 196 -15.35 -2.98 -12.85
CA ARG A 196 -14.84 -2.22 -11.69
C ARG A 196 -13.40 -2.63 -11.34
N PHE A 197 -13.11 -3.93 -11.26
CA PHE A 197 -11.73 -4.41 -10.99
C PHE A 197 -10.75 -3.99 -12.09
N GLN A 198 -11.15 -4.06 -13.36
CA GLN A 198 -10.31 -3.69 -14.48
C GLN A 198 -10.01 -2.18 -14.46
N SER A 199 -11.04 -1.35 -14.32
CA SER A 199 -10.87 0.10 -14.24
C SER A 199 -9.96 0.50 -13.08
N LEU A 200 -10.06 -0.20 -11.95
CA LEU A 200 -9.18 -0.01 -10.81
C LEU A 200 -7.74 -0.42 -11.15
N TYR A 201 -7.55 -1.64 -11.66
CA TYR A 201 -6.25 -2.22 -11.96
C TYR A 201 -5.40 -1.33 -12.89
N GLU A 202 -6.04 -0.76 -13.92
CA GLU A 202 -5.40 0.10 -14.91
C GLU A 202 -4.81 1.38 -14.29
N GLN A 203 -5.43 1.92 -13.24
CA GLN A 203 -5.02 3.15 -12.55
C GLN A 203 -3.97 2.91 -11.45
N LEU A 204 -3.78 1.65 -11.03
CA LEU A 204 -2.91 1.32 -9.91
C LEU A 204 -1.45 1.17 -10.31
N ASN A 205 -0.56 1.57 -9.40
CA ASN A 205 0.86 1.24 -9.48
C ASN A 205 1.11 -0.26 -9.16
N PRO A 206 2.31 -0.81 -9.45
CA PRO A 206 2.57 -2.24 -9.28
C PRO A 206 2.35 -2.79 -7.86
N LEU A 207 2.71 -2.03 -6.81
CA LEU A 207 2.49 -2.44 -5.42
C LEU A 207 1.00 -2.63 -5.12
N ALA A 208 0.18 -1.69 -5.58
CA ALA A 208 -1.24 -1.75 -5.32
C ALA A 208 -1.96 -2.77 -6.21
N ARG A 209 -1.46 -3.06 -7.40
CA ARG A 209 -1.90 -4.21 -8.22
C ARG A 209 -1.61 -5.54 -7.54
N TYR A 210 -0.44 -5.70 -6.89
CA TYR A 210 -0.13 -6.89 -6.10
C TYR A 210 -1.18 -7.14 -5.02
N HIS A 211 -1.49 -6.11 -4.23
CA HIS A 211 -2.52 -6.22 -3.20
C HIS A 211 -3.88 -6.59 -3.82
N LEU A 212 -4.21 -6.07 -5.01
CA LEU A 212 -5.53 -6.25 -5.63
C LEU A 212 -5.70 -7.68 -6.11
N ARG A 213 -4.60 -8.28 -6.60
CA ARG A 213 -4.53 -9.71 -6.91
C ARG A 213 -4.76 -10.56 -5.67
N VAL A 214 -4.05 -10.29 -4.57
CA VAL A 214 -4.22 -11.04 -3.31
C VAL A 214 -5.66 -10.92 -2.79
N ALA A 215 -6.19 -9.70 -2.81
CA ALA A 215 -7.57 -9.38 -2.46
C ALA A 215 -8.58 -10.16 -3.29
N PHE A 216 -8.42 -10.17 -4.61
CA PHE A 216 -9.29 -10.89 -5.53
C PHE A 216 -9.26 -12.40 -5.28
N ILE A 217 -8.07 -12.98 -5.08
CA ILE A 217 -7.90 -14.40 -4.76
C ILE A 217 -8.59 -14.74 -3.43
N GLU A 218 -8.39 -13.92 -2.39
CA GLU A 218 -9.06 -14.12 -1.11
C GLU A 218 -10.58 -13.90 -1.16
N PHE A 219 -11.07 -13.00 -2.02
CA PHE A 219 -12.52 -12.76 -2.22
C PHE A 219 -13.25 -14.03 -2.62
N PHE A 220 -12.65 -14.81 -3.52
CA PHE A 220 -13.15 -16.11 -3.97
C PHE A 220 -12.77 -17.25 -3.01
N ASP A 221 -12.38 -17.01 -1.76
CA ASP A 221 -12.00 -18.07 -0.81
C ASP A 221 -10.79 -18.92 -1.28
N LEU A 222 -9.93 -18.35 -2.12
CA LEU A 222 -8.76 -18.99 -2.72
C LEU A 222 -7.44 -18.53 -2.10
N GLY A 223 -7.45 -17.97 -0.89
CA GLY A 223 -6.28 -17.37 -0.22
C GLY A 223 -5.03 -18.28 -0.10
N HIS A 224 -5.16 -19.59 -0.27
CA HIS A 224 -4.01 -20.48 -0.36
C HIS A 224 -3.16 -20.25 -1.62
N PHE A 225 -3.69 -19.60 -2.67
CA PHE A 225 -2.95 -19.26 -3.90
C PHE A 225 -2.22 -17.91 -3.86
N GLN A 226 -1.94 -17.34 -2.69
CA GLN A 226 -1.24 -16.05 -2.60
C GLN A 226 0.14 -16.01 -3.25
N GLY A 227 0.80 -17.16 -3.39
CA GLY A 227 2.06 -17.26 -4.14
C GLY A 227 1.90 -17.19 -5.66
N PHE A 228 0.67 -17.04 -6.17
CA PHE A 228 0.42 -16.84 -7.58
C PHE A 228 0.93 -15.47 -8.02
N ASP A 229 1.80 -15.48 -9.03
CA ASP A 229 2.50 -14.31 -9.56
C ASP A 229 2.18 -14.03 -11.04
N GLY A 230 1.02 -14.49 -11.52
CA GLY A 230 0.56 -14.20 -12.89
C GLY A 230 -0.34 -12.97 -12.98
N ASP A 231 -0.79 -12.69 -14.21
CA ASP A 231 -1.60 -11.53 -14.56
C ASP A 231 -3.04 -11.69 -14.02
N LEU A 232 -3.47 -10.72 -13.20
CA LEU A 232 -4.81 -10.71 -12.63
C LEU A 232 -5.88 -10.47 -13.70
N LEU A 233 -5.60 -9.65 -14.72
CA LEU A 233 -6.57 -9.35 -15.77
C LEU A 233 -6.86 -10.59 -16.62
N GLU A 234 -5.84 -11.40 -16.94
CA GLU A 234 -6.02 -12.68 -17.64
C GLU A 234 -6.99 -13.60 -16.88
N ILE A 235 -6.84 -13.67 -15.54
CA ILE A 235 -7.74 -14.44 -14.68
C ILE A 235 -9.15 -13.86 -14.70
N ILE A 236 -9.28 -12.55 -14.50
CA ILE A 236 -10.57 -11.87 -14.45
C ILE A 236 -11.33 -12.03 -15.78
N HIS A 237 -10.66 -11.89 -16.92
CA HIS A 237 -11.25 -12.04 -18.25
C HIS A 237 -11.62 -13.49 -18.58
N SER A 238 -11.07 -14.46 -17.86
CA SER A 238 -11.40 -15.88 -18.06
C SER A 238 -12.72 -16.31 -17.43
N ILE A 239 -13.29 -15.52 -16.50
CA ILE A 239 -14.57 -15.83 -15.84
C ILE A 239 -15.72 -15.45 -16.77
N ASP A 240 -16.68 -16.37 -16.92
CA ASP A 240 -17.91 -16.13 -17.68
C ASP A 240 -18.92 -15.33 -16.83
N ASP A 241 -19.54 -14.30 -17.42
CA ASP A 241 -20.47 -13.40 -16.73
C ASP A 241 -21.72 -14.11 -16.18
N SER A 242 -22.04 -15.30 -16.68
CA SER A 242 -23.15 -16.12 -16.22
C SER A 242 -22.82 -17.00 -15.01
N MET A 243 -21.54 -17.11 -14.62
CA MET A 243 -21.13 -17.91 -13.47
C MET A 243 -21.66 -17.33 -12.16
N THR A 244 -22.19 -18.21 -11.32
CA THR A 244 -22.43 -17.94 -9.89
C THR A 244 -21.10 -17.79 -9.13
N PHE A 245 -21.16 -17.31 -7.88
CA PHE A 245 -19.97 -17.21 -7.03
C PHE A 245 -19.28 -18.57 -6.85
N GLU A 246 -20.07 -19.60 -6.60
CA GLU A 246 -19.59 -20.96 -6.39
C GLU A 246 -18.96 -21.55 -7.66
N GLU A 247 -19.55 -21.29 -8.83
CA GLU A 247 -18.98 -21.72 -10.12
C GLU A 247 -17.67 -20.98 -10.43
N ALA A 248 -17.64 -19.66 -10.23
CA ALA A 248 -16.44 -18.86 -10.40
C ALA A 248 -15.33 -19.30 -9.44
N HIS A 249 -15.65 -19.60 -8.17
CA HIS A 249 -14.70 -20.18 -7.21
C HIS A 249 -14.06 -21.48 -7.74
N LEU A 250 -14.89 -22.45 -8.17
CA LEU A 250 -14.41 -23.74 -8.66
C LEU A 250 -13.57 -23.59 -9.94
N PHE A 251 -14.02 -22.73 -10.86
CA PHE A 251 -13.31 -22.43 -12.09
C PHE A 251 -11.95 -21.78 -11.82
N LEU A 252 -11.92 -20.74 -10.99
CA LEU A 252 -10.70 -20.04 -10.61
C LEU A 252 -9.71 -20.96 -9.88
N ASN A 253 -10.20 -21.84 -9.01
CA ASN A 253 -9.35 -22.83 -8.35
C ASN A 253 -8.58 -23.68 -9.37
N ASP A 254 -9.25 -24.16 -10.42
CA ASP A 254 -8.61 -24.95 -11.49
C ASP A 254 -7.64 -24.11 -12.33
N VAL A 255 -8.07 -22.92 -12.78
CA VAL A 255 -7.24 -22.02 -13.60
C VAL A 255 -5.97 -21.61 -12.86
N ILE A 256 -6.10 -21.13 -11.62
CA ILE A 256 -4.95 -20.67 -10.81
C ILE A 256 -4.06 -21.87 -10.45
N SER A 257 -4.63 -23.05 -10.16
CA SER A 257 -3.83 -24.27 -9.94
C SER A 257 -2.92 -24.57 -11.13
N ARG A 258 -3.48 -24.59 -12.35
CA ARG A 258 -2.72 -24.87 -13.57
C ARG A 258 -1.65 -23.79 -13.83
N SER A 259 -2.02 -22.52 -13.68
CA SER A 259 -1.09 -21.41 -13.87
C SER A 259 0.04 -21.40 -12.84
N MET A 260 -0.23 -21.77 -11.59
CA MET A 260 0.80 -21.91 -10.55
C MET A 260 1.77 -23.05 -10.85
N ILE A 261 1.29 -24.19 -11.36
CA ILE A 261 2.17 -25.29 -11.80
C ILE A 261 3.10 -24.79 -12.92
N ASN A 262 2.56 -24.09 -13.91
CA ASN A 262 3.34 -23.52 -15.01
C ASN A 262 4.33 -22.46 -14.53
N GLN A 263 3.93 -21.60 -13.58
CA GLN A 263 4.80 -20.61 -12.96
C GLN A 263 6.02 -21.26 -12.34
N VAL A 264 5.85 -22.26 -11.46
CA VAL A 264 6.98 -22.91 -10.79
C VAL A 264 7.85 -23.67 -11.78
N LYS A 265 7.25 -24.46 -12.68
CA LYS A 265 8.01 -25.23 -13.69
C LYS A 265 8.75 -24.34 -14.69
N GLY A 266 8.24 -23.13 -14.96
CA GLY A 266 8.85 -22.13 -15.83
C GLY A 266 9.91 -21.23 -15.15
N GLY A 267 10.29 -21.49 -13.89
CA GLY A 267 11.26 -20.68 -13.15
C GLY A 267 10.71 -19.36 -12.60
N GLY A 268 9.38 -19.27 -12.43
CA GLY A 268 8.69 -18.14 -11.82
C GLY A 268 8.79 -18.12 -10.29
N SER A 269 8.01 -17.21 -9.69
CA SER A 269 8.01 -17.04 -8.23
C SER A 269 7.60 -18.31 -7.46
N THR A 270 8.18 -18.49 -6.28
CA THR A 270 7.76 -19.48 -5.27
C THR A 270 7.49 -18.84 -3.91
N HIS A 271 7.50 -17.50 -3.85
CA HIS A 271 7.19 -16.74 -2.65
C HIS A 271 5.75 -17.02 -2.21
N PHE A 272 5.52 -17.04 -0.89
CA PHE A 272 4.20 -17.22 -0.29
C PHE A 272 3.47 -18.53 -0.66
N ILE A 273 4.15 -19.51 -1.26
CA ILE A 273 3.66 -20.88 -1.38
C ILE A 273 4.03 -21.64 -0.11
N ASP A 274 3.03 -22.06 0.66
CA ASP A 274 3.22 -22.81 1.90
C ASP A 274 3.22 -24.32 1.64
N LEU A 275 4.42 -24.89 1.54
CA LEU A 275 4.62 -26.33 1.34
C LEU A 275 4.06 -27.19 2.48
N ASN A 276 3.86 -26.62 3.68
CA ASN A 276 3.25 -27.39 4.78
C ASN A 276 1.82 -27.80 4.45
N GLN A 277 1.14 -27.07 3.56
CA GLN A 277 -0.22 -27.39 3.13
C GLN A 277 -0.29 -28.46 2.04
N ALA A 278 0.84 -28.98 1.54
CA ALA A 278 0.86 -29.95 0.45
C ALA A 278 0.05 -31.23 0.72
N HIS A 279 -0.06 -31.66 1.98
CA HIS A 279 -0.89 -32.79 2.37
C HIS A 279 -2.41 -32.56 2.15
N SER A 280 -2.84 -31.30 2.14
CA SER A 280 -4.24 -30.88 2.00
C SER A 280 -4.54 -30.22 0.65
N ARG A 281 -3.50 -29.91 -0.14
CA ARG A 281 -3.57 -29.18 -1.41
C ARG A 281 -2.80 -29.94 -2.49
N PRO A 282 -3.50 -30.71 -3.36
CA PRO A 282 -2.85 -31.52 -4.40
C PRO A 282 -1.90 -30.74 -5.30
N VAL A 283 -2.26 -29.50 -5.66
CA VAL A 283 -1.41 -28.61 -6.48
C VAL A 283 -0.01 -28.44 -5.90
N PHE A 284 0.13 -28.25 -4.58
CA PHE A 284 1.45 -28.09 -3.95
C PHE A 284 2.23 -29.39 -3.88
N ALA A 285 1.55 -30.52 -3.71
CA ALA A 285 2.20 -31.83 -3.75
C ALA A 285 2.82 -32.11 -5.13
N VAL A 286 2.18 -31.67 -6.21
CA VAL A 286 2.65 -31.87 -7.60
C VAL A 286 3.92 -31.10 -7.91
N ILE A 287 4.17 -29.96 -7.26
CA ILE A 287 5.30 -29.06 -7.52
C ILE A 287 6.25 -28.92 -6.33
N ALA A 288 6.13 -29.76 -5.31
CA ALA A 288 6.89 -29.63 -4.07
C ALA A 288 8.40 -29.74 -4.30
N SER A 289 8.83 -30.72 -5.11
CA SER A 289 10.24 -30.90 -5.50
C SER A 289 10.78 -29.67 -6.21
N GLU A 290 10.06 -29.19 -7.22
CA GLU A 290 10.45 -28.06 -8.04
C GLU A 290 10.53 -26.77 -7.22
N ILE A 291 9.64 -26.58 -6.25
CA ILE A 291 9.70 -25.44 -5.32
C ILE A 291 11.00 -25.49 -4.49
N VAL A 292 11.30 -26.64 -3.87
CA VAL A 292 12.50 -26.79 -3.02
C VAL A 292 13.77 -26.56 -3.83
N GLU A 293 13.84 -27.12 -5.04
CA GLU A 293 14.97 -26.94 -5.95
C GLU A 293 15.08 -25.48 -6.43
N SER A 294 13.97 -24.85 -6.82
CA SER A 294 13.93 -23.44 -7.23
C SER A 294 14.43 -22.51 -6.12
N ARG A 295 13.97 -22.71 -4.88
CA ARG A 295 14.40 -21.90 -3.71
C ARG A 295 15.88 -22.10 -3.36
N ARG A 296 16.44 -23.28 -3.63
CA ARG A 296 17.89 -23.48 -3.45
C ARG A 296 18.68 -22.77 -4.54
N ARG A 297 18.22 -22.87 -5.80
CA ARG A 297 18.89 -22.26 -6.96
C ARG A 297 18.95 -20.74 -6.89
N GLU A 298 17.87 -20.08 -6.49
CA GLU A 298 17.85 -18.61 -6.38
C GLU A 298 18.96 -18.07 -5.45
N MET A 299 19.32 -18.81 -4.40
CA MET A 299 20.41 -18.42 -3.49
C MET A 299 21.79 -18.47 -4.14
N ASN A 300 22.00 -19.35 -5.11
CA ASN A 300 23.28 -19.44 -5.81
C ASN A 300 23.54 -18.16 -6.64
N CYS A 301 22.49 -17.51 -7.15
CA CYS A 301 22.61 -16.38 -8.06
C CYS A 301 22.54 -15.00 -7.40
N VAL A 302 22.41 -14.93 -6.07
CA VAL A 302 22.36 -13.65 -5.34
C VAL A 302 23.71 -12.95 -5.41
N SER A 303 23.75 -11.76 -6.00
CA SER A 303 24.92 -10.88 -5.96
C SER A 303 24.73 -9.78 -4.92
N LEU A 304 25.66 -9.69 -3.96
CA LEU A 304 25.65 -8.62 -2.97
C LEU A 304 26.64 -7.53 -3.38
N ILE A 305 26.14 -6.30 -3.50
CA ILE A 305 26.96 -5.13 -3.81
C ILE A 305 27.31 -4.45 -2.48
N LYS A 306 28.61 -4.31 -2.20
CA LYS A 306 29.12 -3.54 -1.05
C LYS A 306 29.43 -2.10 -1.49
N SER A 307 28.86 -1.14 -0.79
CA SER A 307 29.17 0.29 -0.88
C SER A 307 29.71 0.81 0.46
N ASP A 308 30.02 2.11 0.54
CA ASP A 308 30.41 2.77 1.79
C ASP A 308 29.27 2.78 2.83
N GLU A 309 28.01 2.66 2.38
CA GLU A 309 26.82 2.64 3.24
C GLU A 309 26.44 1.22 3.71
N GLY A 310 27.15 0.19 3.27
CA GLY A 310 26.91 -1.21 3.63
C GLY A 310 26.67 -2.11 2.41
N PHE A 311 26.00 -3.24 2.65
CA PHE A 311 25.61 -4.19 1.61
C PHE A 311 24.18 -3.94 1.17
N ASP A 312 23.95 -3.87 -0.13
CA ASP A 312 22.62 -3.91 -0.73
C ASP A 312 22.08 -5.35 -0.68
N LEU A 313 20.91 -5.52 -0.07
CA LEU A 313 20.22 -6.80 0.14
C LEU A 313 19.01 -6.98 -0.79
N THR A 314 18.83 -6.12 -1.79
CA THR A 314 17.68 -6.16 -2.71
C THR A 314 17.54 -7.54 -3.38
N GLU A 315 18.62 -8.07 -3.94
CA GLU A 315 18.61 -9.40 -4.59
C GLU A 315 18.32 -10.52 -3.59
N LEU A 316 18.74 -10.36 -2.33
CA LEU A 316 18.46 -11.33 -1.28
C LEU A 316 16.97 -11.31 -0.89
N TRP A 317 16.34 -10.13 -0.82
CA TRP A 317 14.89 -9.98 -0.64
C TRP A 317 14.05 -10.59 -1.77
N TYR A 318 14.63 -10.79 -2.96
CA TYR A 318 13.98 -11.45 -4.10
C TYR A 318 14.11 -12.98 -4.08
N THR A 319 14.78 -13.53 -3.07
CA THR A 319 14.78 -14.97 -2.77
C THR A 319 13.83 -15.25 -1.61
N VAL A 320 13.20 -16.43 -1.60
CA VAL A 320 12.32 -16.84 -0.51
C VAL A 320 13.10 -16.98 0.78
N TYR A 321 14.24 -17.69 0.77
CA TYR A 321 15.04 -17.85 1.99
C TYR A 321 15.60 -16.52 2.50
N GLY A 322 16.05 -15.65 1.59
CA GLY A 322 16.49 -14.31 1.96
C GLY A 322 15.36 -13.48 2.55
N GLN A 323 14.20 -13.41 1.89
CA GLN A 323 13.02 -12.70 2.39
C GLN A 323 12.62 -13.19 3.80
N GLU A 324 12.51 -14.50 4.02
CA GLU A 324 12.13 -15.08 5.31
C GLU A 324 13.15 -14.75 6.41
N VAL A 325 14.45 -14.95 6.15
CA VAL A 325 15.52 -14.68 7.12
C VAL A 325 15.65 -13.19 7.43
N LEU A 326 15.60 -12.32 6.40
CA LEU A 326 15.69 -10.87 6.58
C LEU A 326 14.51 -10.32 7.35
N SER A 327 13.29 -10.80 7.05
CA SER A 327 12.08 -10.46 7.81
C SER A 327 12.23 -10.88 9.29
N ALA A 328 12.68 -12.11 9.54
CA ALA A 328 12.85 -12.63 10.91
C ALA A 328 13.95 -11.89 11.70
N LEU A 329 15.01 -11.45 11.04
CA LEU A 329 16.09 -10.68 11.65
C LEU A 329 15.76 -9.19 11.81
N GLY A 330 14.67 -8.72 11.21
CA GLY A 330 14.33 -7.31 11.10
C GLY A 330 15.40 -6.52 10.34
N ILE A 331 15.90 -7.05 9.23
CA ILE A 331 16.91 -6.38 8.39
C ILE A 331 16.22 -5.96 7.09
N GLY A 332 16.30 -4.67 6.76
CA GLY A 332 15.67 -4.10 5.56
C GLY A 332 16.50 -4.31 4.29
N SER A 333 16.52 -3.30 3.42
CA SER A 333 17.19 -3.35 2.12
C SER A 333 18.72 -3.23 2.19
N SER A 334 19.29 -2.83 3.33
CA SER A 334 20.74 -2.78 3.50
C SER A 334 21.19 -3.16 4.90
N THR A 335 22.46 -3.52 5.03
CA THR A 335 23.07 -3.83 6.33
C THR A 335 24.58 -3.69 6.33
N ASP A 336 25.19 -3.61 7.51
CA ASP A 336 26.64 -3.53 7.68
C ASP A 336 27.31 -4.92 7.68
N ASP A 337 28.63 -4.97 7.89
CA ASP A 337 29.38 -6.24 7.95
C ASP A 337 28.86 -7.17 9.07
N ALA A 338 28.42 -6.62 10.21
CA ALA A 338 27.88 -7.40 11.32
C ALA A 338 26.51 -8.02 10.96
N GLY A 339 25.67 -7.28 10.25
CA GLY A 339 24.40 -7.77 9.71
C GLY A 339 24.58 -8.93 8.74
N ILE A 340 25.54 -8.83 7.81
CA ILE A 340 25.86 -9.94 6.88
C ILE A 340 26.28 -11.21 7.61
N LEU A 341 27.07 -11.09 8.69
CA LEU A 341 27.46 -12.25 9.49
C LEU A 341 26.25 -12.92 10.14
N ARG A 342 25.29 -12.14 10.66
CA ARG A 342 24.04 -12.66 11.22
C ARG A 342 23.18 -13.35 10.15
N ILE A 343 23.05 -12.74 8.98
CA ILE A 343 22.31 -13.31 7.84
C ILE A 343 22.90 -14.65 7.45
N ARG A 344 24.23 -14.72 7.25
CA ARG A 344 24.93 -15.97 6.91
C ARG A 344 24.74 -17.03 7.99
N HIS A 345 24.76 -16.64 9.26
CA HIS A 345 24.53 -17.56 10.37
C HIS A 345 23.12 -18.17 10.35
N GLU A 346 22.08 -17.37 10.11
CA GLU A 346 20.70 -17.88 10.03
C GLU A 346 20.45 -18.70 8.76
N LEU A 347 20.99 -18.28 7.60
CA LEU A 347 20.89 -19.04 6.35
C LEU A 347 21.50 -20.46 6.46
N LYS A 348 22.58 -20.61 7.25
CA LYS A 348 23.14 -21.94 7.53
C LYS A 348 22.17 -22.85 8.28
N LYS A 349 21.35 -22.31 9.19
CA LYS A 349 20.36 -23.11 9.95
C LYS A 349 19.26 -23.68 9.05
N VAL A 350 18.98 -23.04 7.92
CA VAL A 350 18.03 -23.52 6.91
C VAL A 350 18.71 -24.31 5.77
N GLY A 351 20.00 -24.68 5.93
CA GLY A 351 20.72 -25.54 5.00
C GLY A 351 21.32 -24.84 3.78
N ILE A 352 21.52 -23.52 3.86
CA ILE A 352 22.24 -22.71 2.87
C ILE A 352 23.64 -22.37 3.41
N GLU A 353 24.63 -23.18 3.04
CA GLU A 353 26.02 -23.05 3.52
C GLU A 353 26.75 -21.82 2.95
N SER A 354 26.45 -21.50 1.69
CA SER A 354 26.96 -20.34 0.95
C SER A 354 25.90 -19.90 -0.06
N PHE A 355 25.96 -18.63 -0.48
CA PHE A 355 25.11 -18.04 -1.50
C PHE A 355 25.93 -17.06 -2.35
N GLY A 356 25.48 -16.78 -3.57
CA GLY A 356 26.20 -15.93 -4.52
C GLY A 356 27.41 -16.59 -5.18
N ASN A 357 27.22 -17.82 -5.69
CA ASN A 357 28.16 -18.49 -6.58
C ASN A 357 27.67 -18.39 -8.04
N PRO A 358 28.16 -17.43 -8.85
CA PRO A 358 27.67 -17.20 -10.21
C PRO A 358 27.86 -18.39 -11.15
N ASP A 359 28.86 -19.23 -10.88
CA ASP A 359 29.16 -20.42 -11.68
C ASP A 359 28.08 -21.51 -11.56
N ASP A 360 27.23 -21.43 -10.54
CA ASP A 360 26.11 -22.35 -10.30
C ASP A 360 24.76 -21.81 -10.82
N CYS A 361 24.78 -20.72 -11.61
CA CYS A 361 23.58 -20.14 -12.21
C CYS A 361 23.19 -20.84 -13.52
N ASP A 362 21.91 -21.17 -13.66
CA ASP A 362 21.34 -21.83 -14.84
C ASP A 362 20.48 -20.88 -15.70
N GLU A 363 19.97 -21.36 -16.84
CA GLU A 363 19.10 -20.59 -17.75
C GLU A 363 17.78 -20.13 -17.12
N LEU A 364 17.37 -20.74 -16.00
CA LEU A 364 16.18 -20.38 -15.24
C LEU A 364 16.46 -19.28 -14.19
N SER A 365 17.70 -18.76 -14.16
CA SER A 365 18.16 -17.72 -13.27
C SER A 365 18.55 -16.45 -14.06
N PRO A 366 18.21 -15.24 -13.58
CA PRO A 366 17.53 -14.94 -12.32
C PRO A 366 16.03 -15.25 -12.37
N LYS A 367 15.47 -15.51 -11.19
CA LYS A 367 14.06 -15.83 -10.97
C LYS A 367 13.16 -14.78 -11.62
N ARG A 368 12.15 -15.24 -12.38
CA ARG A 368 11.17 -14.34 -12.99
C ARG A 368 10.13 -13.93 -11.95
N LEU A 369 10.22 -12.68 -11.51
CA LEU A 369 9.24 -12.03 -10.63
C LEU A 369 8.50 -10.96 -11.44
N SER A 370 7.19 -10.87 -11.28
CA SER A 370 6.41 -9.76 -11.82
C SER A 370 6.86 -8.43 -11.20
N ASP A 371 6.60 -7.31 -11.88
CA ASP A 371 6.86 -5.98 -11.33
C ASP A 371 6.02 -5.71 -10.06
N GLU A 372 4.82 -6.30 -9.98
CA GLU A 372 3.93 -6.26 -8.83
C GLU A 372 4.57 -6.92 -7.60
N LEU A 373 5.06 -8.16 -7.73
CA LEU A 373 5.70 -8.87 -6.64
C LEU A 373 7.03 -8.23 -6.25
N ARG A 374 7.83 -7.73 -7.21
CA ARG A 374 9.05 -6.97 -6.90
C ARG A 374 8.74 -5.72 -6.08
N ALA A 375 7.70 -4.97 -6.47
CA ALA A 375 7.27 -3.79 -5.73
C ALA A 375 6.82 -4.16 -4.30
N TYR A 376 6.09 -5.26 -4.13
CA TYR A 376 5.70 -5.74 -2.80
C TYR A 376 6.88 -6.20 -1.94
N LEU A 377 7.86 -6.94 -2.49
CA LEU A 377 9.05 -7.36 -1.75
C LEU A 377 9.91 -6.16 -1.33
N ARG A 378 10.04 -5.13 -2.18
CA ARG A 378 10.69 -3.86 -1.81
C ARG A 378 9.93 -3.15 -0.70
N PHE A 379 8.60 -3.09 -0.78
CA PHE A 379 7.76 -2.53 0.27
C PHE A 379 7.98 -3.25 1.61
N LEU A 380 8.04 -4.59 1.61
CA LEU A 380 8.36 -5.37 2.80
C LEU A 380 9.76 -5.07 3.36
N ALA A 381 10.76 -4.93 2.50
CA ALA A 381 12.12 -4.56 2.91
C ALA A 381 12.18 -3.20 3.61
N ILE A 382 11.51 -2.19 3.04
CA ILE A 382 11.39 -0.85 3.63
C ILE A 382 10.66 -0.93 4.97
N ARG A 383 9.49 -1.58 5.02
CA ARG A 383 8.71 -1.72 6.25
C ARG A 383 9.51 -2.43 7.36
N THR A 384 10.24 -3.47 7.01
CA THR A 384 11.09 -4.23 7.95
C THR A 384 12.19 -3.35 8.57
N SER A 385 12.74 -2.40 7.80
CA SER A 385 13.72 -1.44 8.33
C SER A 385 13.11 -0.46 9.35
N LEU A 386 11.82 -0.13 9.18
CA LEU A 386 11.13 0.87 9.99
C LEU A 386 10.66 0.33 11.34
N LEU A 387 10.22 -0.94 11.41
CA LEU A 387 9.71 -1.56 12.64
C LEU A 387 10.77 -1.77 13.75
N LYS A 388 12.05 -1.50 13.47
CA LYS A 388 13.16 -1.72 14.39
C LYS A 388 13.67 -0.45 15.07
N ASN A 389 13.29 0.71 14.53
CA ASN A 389 13.49 2.02 15.13
C ASN A 389 12.26 2.40 15.95
#